data_AF-A0AAC9QNR4-F1
#
_entry.id   AF-A0AAC9QNR4-F1
#
_cell.length_a   1.000
_cell.length_b   1.000
_cell.length_c   1.000
_cell.angle_alpha   90.00
_cell.angle_beta   90.00
_cell.angle_gamma   90.00
#
_symmetry.space_group_name_H-M   'P 1'
#
loop_
_entity.id
_entity.type
_entity.pdbx_description
1 polymer ?
#
loop_
_entity_poly.entity_id
_entity_poly.type
_entity_poly.pdbx_seq_one_letter_code
_entity_poly.pdbx_strand_id
1 'polypeptide(L)' 'MRKFFPYLPKRDLARWLDKHLPLLRFLYNTFIAFPVSRNLSYFYTFGGILTIMLLS' A
#
# COMPACT_ATOMS: atom_id res chain seq x y z
N MET A 1 -16.72 10.33 -7.00
CA MET A 1 -15.25 10.18 -6.79
C MET A 1 -15.01 9.80 -5.33
N ARG A 2 -14.63 8.55 -5.03
CA ARG A 2 -14.34 8.14 -3.64
C ARG A 2 -13.09 8.89 -3.18
N LYS A 3 -13.22 9.71 -2.14
CA LYS A 3 -12.10 10.44 -1.54
C LYS A 3 -11.24 9.44 -0.77
N PHE A 4 -10.08 9.08 -1.31
CA PHE A 4 -9.03 8.42 -0.54
C PHE A 4 -8.46 9.49 0.40
N PHE A 5 -8.75 9.38 1.70
CA PHE A 5 -8.23 10.33 2.68
C PHE A 5 -6.68 10.25 2.65
N PRO A 6 -5.97 11.36 2.37
CA PRO A 6 -4.52 11.34 2.37
C PRO A 6 -4.01 11.02 3.77
N TYR A 7 -3.01 10.12 3.86
CA TYR A 7 -2.35 9.82 5.13
C TYR A 7 -1.80 11.09 5.75
N LEU A 8 -2.34 11.45 6.92
CA LEU A 8 -1.93 12.61 7.72
C LEU A 8 -1.01 12.10 8.83
N PRO A 9 0.31 12.40 8.77
CA PRO A 9 1.24 11.97 9.81
C PRO A 9 0.86 12.62 11.15
N LYS A 10 0.40 11.80 12.11
CA LYS A 10 -0.04 12.23 13.46
C LYS A 10 1.11 12.58 14.42
N ARG A 11 2.37 12.34 14.04
CA ARG A 11 3.57 12.53 14.89
C ARG A 11 4.58 13.44 14.21
N ASP A 12 5.25 14.31 14.97
CA ASP A 12 6.24 15.27 14.44
C ASP A 12 7.42 14.59 13.71
N LEU A 13 7.89 13.46 14.21
CA LEU A 13 8.93 12.66 13.54
C LEU A 13 8.45 12.13 12.17
N ALA A 14 7.20 11.68 12.09
CA ALA A 14 6.61 11.22 10.84
C ALA A 14 6.41 12.37 9.84
N ARG A 15 6.14 13.59 10.32
CA ARG A 15 6.02 14.80 9.48
C ARG A 15 7.38 15.29 8.98
N TRP A 16 8.43 15.19 9.80
CA TRP A 16 9.81 15.49 9.38
C TRP A 16 10.31 14.50 8.33
N LEU A 17 10.07 13.21 8.53
CA LEU A 17 10.37 12.17 7.54
C LEU A 17 9.58 12.39 6.25
N ASP A 18 8.26 12.61 6.31
CA ASP A 18 7.43 12.84 5.12
C ASP A 18 7.86 14.08 4.31
N LYS A 19 8.38 15.12 4.98
CA LYS A 19 8.87 16.36 4.35
C LYS A 19 10.19 16.19 3.60
N HIS A 20 11.03 15.24 4.00
CA HIS A 20 12.36 15.04 3.40
C HIS A 20 12.43 13.81 2.51
N LEU A 21 11.74 12.74 2.88
CA LEU A 21 11.62 11.56 2.07
C LEU A 21 10.22 10.96 2.31
N PRO A 22 9.25 11.18 1.40
CA PRO A 22 7.86 10.78 1.58
C PRO A 22 7.64 9.26 1.48
N LEU A 23 8.47 8.47 2.19
CA LEU A 23 8.45 7.01 2.24
C LEU A 23 7.17 6.50 2.88
N LEU A 24 6.76 7.04 4.03
CA LEU A 24 5.57 6.56 4.73
C LEU A 24 4.30 6.76 3.91
N ARG A 25 4.17 7.93 3.26
CA ARG A 25 3.03 8.24 2.40
C ARG A 25 3.08 7.48 1.08
N PHE A 26 4.27 7.25 0.53
CA PHE A 26 4.45 6.39 -0.63
C PHE A 26 4.04 4.94 -0.31
N LEU A 27 4.56 4.36 0.77
CA LEU A 27 4.20 3.00 1.20
C LEU A 27 2.69 2.89 1.49
N TYR A 28 2.09 3.89 2.12
CA TYR A 28 0.65 3.89 2.35
C TYR A 28 -0.16 3.87 1.06
N ASN A 29 0.19 4.73 0.10
CA ASN A 29 -0.48 4.79 -1.18
C ASN A 29 -0.23 3.50 -2.01
N THR A 30 0.95 2.90 -1.86
CA THR A 30 1.43 1.77 -2.68
C THR A 30 1.19 0.39 -2.05
N PHE A 31 0.75 0.28 -0.80
CA PHE A 31 0.43 -1.04 -0.22
C PHE A 31 -0.95 -1.09 0.40
N ILE A 32 -1.46 0.04 0.92
CA ILE A 32 -2.68 0.04 1.73
C ILE A 32 -3.86 0.63 0.96
N ALA A 33 -3.63 1.69 0.19
CA ALA A 33 -4.68 2.35 -0.58
C ALA A 33 -4.79 1.87 -2.03
N PHE A 34 -4.23 0.69 -2.38
CA PHE A 34 -4.38 0.15 -3.72
C PHE A 34 -5.82 -0.29 -3.98
N PRO A 35 -6.50 0.26 -5.00
CA PRO A 35 -7.86 -0.14 -5.31
C PRO A 35 -7.85 -1.51 -5.98
N VAL A 36 -8.11 -2.58 -5.22
CA VAL A 36 -8.34 -3.91 -5.80
C VAL A 36 -9.75 -4.01 -6.37
N SER A 37 -9.87 -4.61 -7.56
CA SER A 37 -11.17 -4.87 -8.17
C SER A 37 -11.92 -5.94 -7.37
N ARG A 38 -13.20 -5.69 -7.06
CA ARG A 38 -14.03 -6.61 -6.28
C ARG A 38 -14.55 -7.82 -7.08
N ASN A 39 -14.15 -7.95 -8.34
CA ASN A 39 -14.54 -9.04 -9.25
C ASN A 39 -13.28 -9.77 -9.74
N LEU A 40 -12.38 -10.10 -8.82
CA LEU A 40 -11.13 -10.79 -9.11
C LEU A 40 -11.35 -12.30 -8.87
N SER A 41 -11.00 -13.13 -9.84
CA SER A 41 -11.19 -14.59 -9.75
C SER A 41 -10.09 -15.26 -8.92
N TYR A 42 -10.31 -16.52 -8.54
CA TYR A 42 -9.32 -17.32 -7.81
C TYR A 42 -7.99 -17.51 -8.57
N PHE A 43 -7.94 -17.32 -9.89
CA PHE A 43 -6.67 -17.42 -10.63
C PHE A 43 -5.62 -16.40 -10.16
N TYR A 44 -6.03 -15.27 -9.60
CA TYR A 44 -5.11 -14.23 -9.13
C TYR A 44 -4.43 -14.58 -7.79
N THR A 45 -4.96 -15.53 -7.02
CA THR A 45 -4.26 -16.01 -5.80
C THR A 45 -3.04 -16.86 -6.15
N PHE A 46 -2.98 -17.45 -7.34
CA PHE A 46 -1.84 -18.24 -7.81
C PHE A 46 -0.55 -17.42 -7.80
N GLY A 47 -0.57 -16.17 -8.26
CA GLY A 47 0.61 -15.29 -8.23
C GLY A 47 1.14 -15.03 -6.80
N GLY A 48 0.24 -14.91 -5.82
CA GLY A 48 0.63 -14.79 -4.41
C GLY A 48 1.28 -16.06 -3.87
N ILE A 49 0.72 -17.23 -4.20
CA ILE A 49 1.26 -18.53 -3.81
C ILE A 49 2.65 -18.75 -4.43
N LEU A 50 2.84 -18.38 -5.70
CA LEU A 50 4.14 -18.46 -6.37
C LEU A 50 5.19 -17.60 -5.69
N THR A 51 4.81 -16.40 -5.22
CA THR A 51 5.75 -15.50 -4.51
C THR A 51 6.19 -16.10 -3.17
N ILE A 52 5.27 -16.77 -2.46
CA ILE A 52 5.59 -17.47 -1.21
C ILE A 52 6.50 -18.67 -1.47
N MET A 53 6.24 -19.45 -2.53
CA MET A 53 7.09 -20.56 -2.95
C MET A 53 8.49 -20.12 -3.37
N LEU A 54 8.61 -18.94 -4.00
CA LEU A 54 9.90 -18.37 -4.39
C LEU A 54 10.70 -17.84 -3.18
N LEU A 55 10.01 -17.37 -2.15
CA LEU A 55 10.63 -16.85 -0.93
C LEU A 55 11.09 -17.97 0.02
N SER A 56 10.43 -19.14 -0.04
CA SER A 56 10.75 -20.34 0.75
C SER A 56 12.00 -21.04 0.25
#